data_AF-N9NRQ6-F1
#
_entry.id   AF-N9NRQ6-F1
#
_cell.length_a   1.000
_cell.length_b   1.000
_cell.length_c   1.000
_cell.angle_alpha   90.00
_cell.angle_beta   90.00
_cell.angle_gamma   90.00
#
_symmetry.space_group_name_H-M   'P 1'
#
loop_
_entity.id
_entity.type
_entity.pdbx_description
1 polymer ?
#
loop_
_entity_poly.entity_id
_entity_poly.type
_entity_poly.pdbx_seq_one_letter_code
_entity_poly.pdbx_strand_id
1 'polypeptide(L)'
;MTPLRRIREIHKYSLAEVAAAVSSDAGNLSRIENGNQKPSLQLAEDLTHFFKGEITEMQLLYPERFDVAAPKEFDDLSKPEKEISK
;
A
#
# COMPACT_ATOMS: atom_id res chain seq x y z
N MET A 1 -0.09 -3.22 -8.89
CA MET A 1 0.85 -2.68 -7.87
C MET A 1 0.26 -3.00 -6.50
N THR A 2 1.05 -3.26 -5.45
CA THR A 2 0.53 -3.48 -4.09
C THR A 2 0.55 -2.18 -3.28
N PRO A 3 -0.25 -2.05 -2.20
CA PRO A 3 -0.15 -0.93 -1.28
C PRO A 3 1.26 -0.70 -0.74
N LEU A 4 1.99 -1.77 -0.39
CA LEU A 4 3.36 -1.70 0.10
C LEU A 4 4.31 -1.06 -0.92
N ARG A 5 4.24 -1.50 -2.18
CA ARG A 5 5.07 -0.93 -3.25
C ARG A 5 4.78 0.55 -3.46
N ARG A 6 3.49 0.92 -3.46
CA ARG A 6 3.05 2.31 -3.64
C ARG A 6 3.64 3.22 -2.55
N ILE A 7 3.49 2.86 -1.27
CA ILE A 7 3.97 3.71 -0.19
C ILE A 7 5.51 3.78 -0.18
N ARG A 8 6.20 2.67 -0.46
CA ARG A 8 7.67 2.69 -0.60
C ARG A 8 8.13 3.66 -1.67
N GLU A 9 7.49 3.64 -2.85
CA GLU A 9 7.80 4.54 -3.97
C GLU A 9 7.49 6.01 -3.66
N ILE A 10 6.38 6.31 -2.96
CA ILE A 10 6.03 7.67 -2.50
C ILE A 10 7.11 8.24 -1.59
N HIS A 11 7.58 7.43 -0.64
CA HIS A 11 8.64 7.82 0.31
C HIS A 11 10.06 7.72 -0.28
N LYS A 12 10.19 7.23 -1.53
CA LYS A 12 11.46 7.05 -2.26
C LYS A 12 12.47 6.13 -1.55
N TYR A 13 12.00 5.20 -0.73
CA TYR A 13 12.87 4.18 -0.14
C TYR A 13 13.23 3.10 -1.16
N SER A 14 14.48 2.67 -1.13
CA SER A 14 14.91 1.43 -1.77
C SER A 14 14.38 0.21 -1.01
N LEU A 15 14.29 -0.94 -1.68
CA LEU A 15 13.96 -2.21 -1.02
C LEU A 15 14.95 -2.56 0.10
N ALA A 16 16.23 -2.22 -0.08
CA ALA A 16 17.28 -2.51 0.89
C ALA A 16 17.11 -1.69 2.17
N GLU A 17 16.75 -0.41 2.07
CA GLU A 17 16.51 0.45 3.24
C GLU A 17 15.33 -0.05 4.07
N VAL A 18 14.20 -0.39 3.42
CA VAL A 18 13.04 -0.95 4.13
C VAL A 18 13.38 -2.30 4.73
N ALA A 19 14.05 -3.19 3.98
CA ALA A 19 14.41 -4.52 4.47
C ALA A 19 15.30 -4.47 5.71
N ALA A 20 16.30 -3.59 5.71
CA ALA A 20 17.18 -3.39 6.87
C ALA A 20 16.41 -2.88 8.09
N ALA A 21 15.43 -1.99 7.90
CA ALA A 21 14.65 -1.42 9.00
C ALA A 21 13.71 -2.43 9.67
N VAL A 22 13.21 -3.42 8.93
CA VAL A 22 12.27 -4.45 9.44
C VAL A 22 12.91 -5.83 9.59
N SER A 23 14.25 -5.91 9.64
CA SER A 23 14.99 -7.16 9.80
C SER A 23 14.60 -8.26 8.78
N SER A 24 14.40 -7.88 7.53
CA SER A 24 14.08 -8.76 6.40
C SER A 24 15.15 -8.65 5.31
N ASP A 25 14.91 -9.23 4.13
CA ASP A 25 15.78 -9.08 2.96
C ASP A 25 15.03 -8.46 1.77
N ALA A 26 15.79 -7.79 0.90
CA ALA A 26 15.23 -7.09 -0.27
C ALA A 26 14.52 -8.04 -1.25
N GLY A 27 14.94 -9.31 -1.30
CA GLY A 27 14.32 -10.34 -2.15
C GLY A 27 12.94 -10.76 -1.62
N ASN A 28 12.81 -10.94 -0.31
CA ASN A 28 11.53 -11.18 0.35
C ASN A 28 10.58 -10.01 0.16
N LEU A 29 11.02 -8.77 0.44
CA LEU A 29 10.21 -7.58 0.21
C LEU A 29 9.79 -7.43 -1.25
N SER A 30 10.67 -7.70 -2.21
CA SER A 30 10.33 -7.69 -3.63
C SER A 30 9.21 -8.69 -3.96
N ARG A 31 9.25 -9.91 -3.41
CA ARG A 31 8.16 -10.89 -3.61
C ARG A 31 6.85 -10.41 -2.98
N ILE A 32 6.90 -9.80 -1.80
CA ILE A 32 5.71 -9.23 -1.15
C ILE A 32 5.13 -8.08 -1.98
N GLU A 33 5.96 -7.16 -2.45
CA GLU A 33 5.53 -6.03 -3.26
C GLU A 33 4.90 -6.40 -4.60
N ASN A 34 5.25 -7.57 -5.12
CA ASN A 34 4.68 -8.14 -6.34
C ASN A 34 3.52 -9.12 -6.06
N GLY A 35 3.13 -9.33 -4.80
CA GLY A 35 2.04 -10.23 -4.41
C GLY A 35 2.38 -11.72 -4.47
N ASN A 36 3.65 -12.08 -4.70
CA ASN A 36 4.11 -13.47 -4.78
C ASN A 36 4.32 -14.11 -3.41
N GLN A 37 4.43 -13.28 -2.35
CA GLN A 37 4.64 -13.73 -0.97
C GLN A 37 3.76 -12.90 -0.04
N LYS A 38 3.13 -13.57 0.92
CA LYS A 38 2.43 -12.88 2.02
C LYS A 38 3.42 -12.65 3.17
N PRO A 39 3.49 -11.45 3.77
CA PRO A 39 4.31 -11.22 4.95
C PRO A 39 3.78 -12.03 6.15
N SER A 40 4.65 -12.33 7.10
CA SER A 40 4.21 -12.82 8.41
C SER A 40 3.47 -11.71 9.16
N LEU A 41 2.73 -12.06 10.23
CA LEU A 41 2.06 -11.07 11.07
C LEU A 41 3.06 -10.09 11.68
N GLN A 42 4.19 -10.59 12.21
CA GLN A 42 5.25 -9.73 12.76
C GLN A 42 5.82 -8.77 11.72
N LEU A 43 6.13 -9.26 10.51
CA LEU A 43 6.64 -8.39 9.45
C LEU A 43 5.60 -7.35 9.01
N ALA A 44 4.30 -7.70 9.04
CA ALA A 44 3.25 -6.75 8.75
C ALA A 44 3.18 -5.63 9.81
N GLU A 45 3.26 -5.98 11.09
CA GLU A 45 3.33 -5.03 12.20
C GLU A 45 4.56 -4.11 12.07
N ASP A 46 5.75 -4.69 11.83
CA ASP A 46 7.01 -3.94 11.71
C ASP A 46 6.97 -2.96 10.52
N LEU A 47 6.39 -3.37 9.39
CA LEU A 47 6.18 -2.50 8.23
C LEU A 47 5.18 -1.38 8.53
N THR A 48 4.07 -1.67 9.23
CA THR A 48 3.11 -0.66 9.66
C THR A 48 3.78 0.37 10.60
N HIS A 49 4.64 -0.08 11.53
CA HIS A 49 5.42 0.82 12.38
C HIS A 49 6.44 1.64 11.61
N PHE A 50 7.19 1.03 10.68
CA PHE A 50 8.17 1.73 9.84
C PHE A 50 7.53 2.89 9.06
N PHE A 51 6.35 2.67 8.49
CA PHE A 51 5.57 3.68 7.78
C PHE A 51 4.62 4.48 8.69
N LYS A 52 4.80 4.43 10.02
CA LYS A 52 4.05 5.23 11.01
C LYS A 52 2.53 5.14 10.84
N GLY A 53 2.01 3.98 10.46
CA GLY A 53 0.59 3.73 10.27
C GLY A 53 -0.01 4.22 8.94
N GLU A 54 0.78 4.82 8.03
CA GLU A 54 0.31 5.21 6.70
C GLU A 54 -0.09 4.01 5.82
N ILE A 55 0.41 2.82 6.16
CA ILE A 55 -0.05 1.52 5.65
C ILE A 55 -0.41 0.61 6.82
N THR A 56 -1.55 -0.07 6.69
CA THR A 56 -2.10 -0.96 7.71
C THR A 56 -1.75 -2.42 7.46
N GLU A 57 -1.79 -3.24 8.51
CA GLU A 57 -1.64 -4.70 8.41
C GLU A 57 -2.66 -5.32 7.45
N MET A 58 -3.88 -4.79 7.41
CA MET A 58 -4.91 -5.25 6.46
C MET A 58 -4.48 -5.06 5.00
N GLN A 59 -3.85 -3.92 4.68
CA GLN A 59 -3.32 -3.65 3.34
C GLN A 59 -2.10 -4.52 3.00
N LEU A 60 -1.33 -4.93 4.01
CA LEU A 60 -0.16 -5.80 3.85
C LEU A 60 -0.55 -7.28 3.71
N LEU A 61 -1.53 -7.74 4.48
CA LEU A 61 -1.97 -9.14 4.53
C LEU A 61 -3.01 -9.47 3.45
N TYR A 62 -3.76 -8.48 2.98
CA TYR A 62 -4.80 -8.65 1.97
C TYR A 62 -4.70 -7.57 0.88
N PRO A 63 -3.54 -7.43 0.20
CA PRO A 63 -3.30 -6.37 -0.76
C PRO A 63 -4.29 -6.37 -1.94
N GLU A 64 -4.85 -7.53 -2.29
CA GLU A 64 -5.86 -7.69 -3.34
C GLU A 64 -7.17 -6.94 -3.07
N ARG A 65 -7.45 -6.58 -1.81
CA ARG A 65 -8.64 -5.79 -1.43
C ARG A 65 -8.46 -4.29 -1.67
N PHE A 66 -7.24 -3.87 -2.00
CA PHE A 66 -6.86 -2.47 -2.11
C PHE A 66 -6.36 -2.20 -3.52
N ASP A 67 -7.27 -1.74 -4.37
CA ASP A 67 -6.91 -1.21 -5.68
C ASP A 67 -6.06 0.05 -5.52
N VAL A 68 -4.81 -0.04 -5.95
CA VAL A 68 -3.93 1.13 -6.11
C VAL A 68 -3.95 1.70 -7.53
N ALA A 69 -4.65 1.05 -8.46
CA ALA A 69 -4.73 1.45 -9.87
C ALA A 69 -5.81 2.51 -10.15
N ALA A 70 -6.78 2.69 -9.26
CA ALA A 70 -7.79 3.73 -9.39
C ALA A 70 -7.75 4.63 -8.16
N PRO A 71 -7.69 5.97 -8.31
CA PRO A 71 -8.33 6.82 -7.33
C PRO A 71 -9.76 6.30 -7.17
N LYS A 72 -10.18 5.98 -5.94
CA LYS A 72 -11.62 6.00 -5.69
C LYS A 72 -12.00 7.47 -5.86
N GLU A 73 -12.46 7.83 -7.05
CA GLU A 73 -13.32 8.98 -7.20
C GLU A 73 -14.52 8.66 -6.30
N PHE A 74 -14.44 9.12 -5.06
CA PHE A 74 -15.66 9.36 -4.31
C PHE A 74 -16.35 10.42 -5.13
N ASP A 75 -17.42 10.01 -5.83
CA ASP A 75 -18.37 10.97 -6.36
C ASP A 75 -18.76 11.84 -5.18
N ASP A 76 -18.30 13.09 -5.24
CA ASP A 76 -18.66 14.10 -4.29
C ASP A 76 -20.14 14.41 -4.52
N LEU A 77 -21.00 13.63 -3.86
CA LEU A 77 -22.46 13.76 -3.88
C LEU A 77 -22.92 15.12 -3.32
N SER A 78 -22.01 15.98 -2.85
CA SER A 78 -22.32 17.37 -2.52
C SER A 78 -22.31 18.30 -3.74
N LYS A 79 -21.86 17.83 -4.90
CA LYS A 79 -21.97 18.58 -6.15
C LYS A 79 -23.41 18.49 -6.68
N PRO A 80 -24.07 19.63 -6.94
CA PRO A 80 -25.39 19.61 -7.55
C PRO A 80 -25.28 18.96 -8.94
N GLU A 81 -26.21 18.03 -9.24
CA GLU A 81 -26.36 17.45 -10.57
C GLU A 81 -26.46 18.61 -11.57
N LYS A 82 -25.56 18.62 -12.56
CA LYS A 82 -25.60 19.64 -13.61
C LYS A 82 -27.00 19.60 -14.23
N GLU A 83 -27.70 20.73 -14.16
CA GLU A 83 -28.95 20.96 -14.86
C GLU A 83 -28.77 20.50 -16.31
N ILE A 84 -29.54 19.49 -16.69
CA ILE A 84 -29.72 19.10 -18.08
C ILE A 84 -30.48 20.27 -18.73
N SER A 85 -29.72 21.23 -19.25
CA SER A 85 -30.31 22.29 -20.06
C SER A 85 -30.65 21.70 -21.43
N LYS A 86 -31.95 21.76 -21.73
CA LYS A 86 -32.58 21.40 -23.02
C LYS A 86 -32.00 22.15 -24.20
#